data_AF-A0A4R0I082-F1
#
_entry.id   AF-A0A4R0I082-F1
#
_cell.length_a   1.000
_cell.length_b   1.000
_cell.length_c   1.000
_cell.angle_alpha   90.00
_cell.angle_beta   90.00
_cell.angle_gamma   90.00
#
_symmetry.space_group_name_H-M   'P 1'
#
loop_
_entity.id
_entity.type
_entity.pdbx_description
1 polymer ?
#
loop_
_entity_poly.entity_id
_entity_poly.type
_entity_poly.pdbx_seq_one_letter_code
_entity_poly.pdbx_strand_id
1 'polypeptide(L)'
;MAEVFRGFNGMKFEKALAVEPGVQEGLAEVTLEVAGKAEALLAEHHHDGDAQIDVEVGDVDHYVVLSDERGQLAALSIEFGREPHENEDGELVGGMEGLYILHRAAHLKKRRKRK
;
A
#
# COMPACT_ATOMS: atom_id res chain seq x y z
N MET A 1 36.01 18.68 12.15
CA MET A 1 34.70 19.16 12.65
C MET A 1 33.69 18.92 11.56
N ALA A 2 32.56 18.26 11.85
CA ALA A 2 31.48 18.10 10.88
C ALA A 2 30.52 19.29 11.02
N GLU A 3 30.23 19.98 9.93
CA GLU A 3 29.16 20.98 9.89
C GLU A 3 27.82 20.25 9.83
N VAL A 4 26.98 20.44 10.85
CA VAL A 4 25.64 19.87 10.90
C VAL A 4 24.66 20.93 10.37
N PHE A 5 24.19 20.73 9.15
CA PHE A 5 23.16 21.55 8.54
C PHE A 5 21.81 21.25 9.19
N ARG A 6 21.23 22.25 9.89
CA ARG A 6 19.91 22.12 10.52
C ARG A 6 18.74 22.36 9.55
N GLY A 7 19.03 22.97 8.41
CA GLY A 7 18.03 23.31 7.41
C GLY A 7 18.66 23.89 6.14
N PHE A 8 17.88 23.92 5.07
CA PHE A 8 18.26 24.42 3.76
C PHE A 8 17.04 25.08 3.10
N ASN A 9 17.18 26.29 2.54
CA ASN A 9 16.10 27.05 1.91
C ASN A 9 14.80 27.15 2.74
N GLY A 10 14.90 27.37 4.05
CA GLY A 10 13.75 27.51 4.95
C GLY A 10 13.06 26.18 5.32
N MET A 11 13.55 25.04 4.82
CA MET A 11 13.09 23.71 5.19
C MET A 11 14.03 23.08 6.23
N LYS A 12 13.47 22.15 7.03
CA LYS A 12 14.30 21.22 7.81
C LYS A 12 15.13 20.38 6.84
N PHE A 13 16.35 20.02 7.24
CA PHE A 13 17.29 19.34 6.36
C PHE A 13 16.73 18.02 5.80
N GLU A 14 16.00 17.27 6.62
CA GLU A 14 15.36 16.01 6.23
C GLU A 14 14.31 16.23 5.13
N LYS A 15 13.49 17.28 5.26
CA LYS A 15 12.50 17.62 4.24
C LYS A 15 13.17 18.11 2.95
N ALA A 16 14.21 18.93 3.07
CA ALA A 16 14.97 19.41 1.92
C ALA A 16 15.60 18.27 1.11
N LEU A 17 16.07 17.22 1.78
CA LEU A 17 16.56 16.00 1.13
C LEU A 17 15.41 15.20 0.51
N ALA A 18 14.29 15.04 1.23
CA ALA A 18 13.16 14.25 0.75
C ALA A 18 12.52 14.82 -0.52
N VAL A 19 12.43 16.14 -0.65
CA VAL A 19 11.85 16.81 -1.84
C VAL A 19 12.85 17.01 -2.99
N GLU A 20 14.08 16.52 -2.84
CA GLU A 20 15.08 16.63 -3.90
C GLU A 20 14.62 15.85 -5.14
N PRO A 21 14.74 16.41 -6.37
CA PRO A 21 14.24 15.78 -7.58
C PRO A 21 14.68 14.33 -7.79
N GLY A 22 15.96 14.01 -7.62
CA GLY A 22 16.47 12.64 -7.77
C GLY A 22 15.91 11.67 -6.73
N VAL A 23 15.64 12.12 -5.51
CA VAL A 23 14.94 11.33 -4.49
C VAL A 23 13.49 11.06 -4.91
N GLN A 24 12.78 12.08 -5.38
CA GLN A 24 11.39 11.94 -5.82
C GLN A 24 11.25 11.07 -7.09
N GLU A 25 12.19 11.17 -8.02
CA GLU A 25 12.28 10.29 -9.19
C GLU A 25 12.50 8.83 -8.78
N GLY A 26 13.41 8.58 -7.85
CA GLY A 26 13.64 7.22 -7.32
C GLY A 26 12.43 6.65 -6.58
N LEU A 27 11.72 7.48 -5.81
CA LEU A 27 10.46 7.08 -5.19
C LEU A 27 9.40 6.73 -6.24
N ALA A 28 9.27 7.53 -7.29
CA ALA A 28 8.33 7.28 -8.38
C ALA A 28 8.64 5.95 -9.10
N GLU A 29 9.91 5.68 -9.42
CA GLU A 29 10.32 4.43 -10.07
C GLU A 29 9.95 3.20 -9.24
N VAL A 30 10.31 3.21 -7.95
CA VAL A 30 9.99 2.10 -7.03
C VAL A 30 8.48 1.95 -6.86
N THR A 31 7.76 3.06 -6.73
CA THR A 31 6.30 3.05 -6.57
C THR A 31 5.61 2.46 -7.78
N LEU A 32 6.01 2.84 -9.00
CA LEU A 32 5.49 2.27 -10.24
C LEU A 32 5.82 0.79 -10.38
N GLU A 33 7.03 0.35 -10.00
CA GLU A 33 7.39 -1.06 -10.01
C GLU A 33 6.50 -1.88 -9.06
N VAL A 34 6.28 -1.39 -7.83
CA VAL A 34 5.42 -2.05 -6.84
C VAL A 34 3.97 -2.04 -7.30
N ALA A 35 3.47 -0.92 -7.82
CA ALA A 35 2.10 -0.81 -8.33
C ALA A 35 1.84 -1.81 -9.47
N GLY A 36 2.71 -1.86 -10.49
CA GLY A 36 2.55 -2.80 -11.61
C GLY A 36 2.60 -4.27 -11.17
N LYS A 37 3.43 -4.62 -10.17
CA LYS A 37 3.41 -5.96 -9.57
C LYS A 37 2.12 -6.24 -8.81
N ALA A 38 1.64 -5.26 -8.04
CA ALA A 38 0.40 -5.40 -7.28
C ALA A 38 -0.81 -5.56 -8.22
N GLU A 39 -0.87 -4.82 -9.32
CA GLU A 39 -1.90 -4.94 -10.35
C GLU A 39 -1.88 -6.34 -10.97
N ALA A 40 -0.71 -6.84 -11.35
CA ALA A 40 -0.58 -8.18 -11.91
C ALA A 40 -1.05 -9.26 -10.93
N LEU A 41 -0.64 -9.16 -9.66
CA LEU A 41 -1.07 -10.08 -8.61
C LEU A 41 -2.57 -10.00 -8.33
N LEU A 42 -3.14 -8.79 -8.33
CA LEU A 42 -4.56 -8.59 -8.13
C LEU A 42 -5.34 -9.21 -9.30
N ALA A 43 -4.90 -8.98 -10.54
CA ALA A 43 -5.51 -9.50 -11.76
C ALA A 43 -5.57 -11.04 -11.80
N GLU A 44 -4.61 -11.75 -11.20
CA GLU A 44 -4.64 -13.22 -11.05
C GLU A 44 -5.82 -13.73 -10.20
N HIS A 45 -6.37 -12.88 -9.33
CA HIS A 45 -7.44 -13.20 -8.39
C HIS A 45 -8.71 -12.38 -8.61
N HIS A 46 -8.69 -11.47 -9.57
CA HIS A 46 -9.74 -10.51 -9.83
C HIS A 46 -10.84 -11.17 -10.67
N HIS A 47 -11.92 -11.55 -10.00
CA HIS A 47 -13.08 -12.18 -10.64
C HIS A 47 -14.15 -11.15 -11.04
N ASP A 48 -14.27 -10.06 -10.27
CA ASP A 48 -15.18 -8.92 -10.48
C ASP A 48 -14.48 -7.61 -10.09
N GLY A 49 -14.87 -6.53 -10.78
CA GLY A 49 -14.25 -5.19 -10.90
C GLY A 49 -14.05 -4.33 -9.65
N ASP A 50 -14.33 -4.84 -8.46
CA ASP A 50 -14.52 -3.97 -7.29
C ASP A 50 -13.20 -3.47 -6.68
N ALA A 51 -12.08 -4.16 -6.93
CA ALA A 51 -10.79 -3.86 -6.30
C ALA A 51 -9.75 -3.38 -7.31
N GLN A 52 -8.98 -2.36 -6.94
CA GLN A 52 -7.95 -1.78 -7.80
C GLN A 52 -6.69 -1.38 -7.03
N ILE A 53 -5.62 -1.14 -7.77
CA ILE A 53 -4.37 -0.57 -7.24
C ILE A 53 -4.31 0.88 -7.67
N ASP A 54 -4.15 1.76 -6.68
CA ASP A 54 -3.98 3.19 -6.89
C ASP A 54 -2.58 3.62 -6.44
N VAL A 55 -2.09 4.71 -7.04
CA VAL A 55 -0.87 5.39 -6.61
C VAL A 55 -1.23 6.79 -6.13
N GLU A 56 -0.86 7.08 -4.88
CA GLU A 56 -1.04 8.40 -4.29
C GLU A 56 0.30 9.03 -3.95
N VAL A 57 0.42 10.34 -4.16
CA VAL A 57 1.63 11.10 -3.84
C VAL A 57 1.30 12.14 -2.78
N GLY A 58 2.00 12.05 -1.65
CA GLY A 58 1.92 13.01 -0.55
C GLY A 58 2.90 14.18 -0.73
N ASP A 59 3.20 14.86 0.38
CA ASP A 59 4.16 15.98 0.42
C ASP A 59 5.61 15.52 0.14
N VAL A 60 5.97 14.32 0.61
CA VAL A 60 7.30 13.71 0.40
C VAL A 60 7.25 12.20 0.11
N ASP A 61 6.12 11.56 0.39
CA ASP A 61 5.94 10.11 0.33
C ASP A 61 5.12 9.70 -0.89
N HIS A 62 5.35 8.49 -1.37
CA HIS A 62 4.56 7.84 -2.42
C HIS A 62 3.92 6.59 -1.84
N TYR A 63 2.67 6.35 -2.18
CA TYR A 63 1.85 5.27 -1.65
C TYR A 63 1.34 4.40 -2.78
N VAL A 64 1.40 3.09 -2.58
CA VAL A 64 0.66 2.11 -3.39
C VAL A 64 -0.50 1.62 -2.53
N VAL A 65 -1.72 1.83 -3.01
CA VAL A 65 -2.96 1.62 -2.26
C VAL A 65 -3.75 0.51 -2.92
N LEU A 66 -4.18 -0.47 -2.12
CA LEU A 66 -5.20 -1.41 -2.53
C LEU A 66 -6.55 -0.83 -2.07
N SER A 67 -7.40 -0.48 -3.02
CA SER A 67 -8.74 0.06 -2.78
C SER A 67 -9.80 -0.93 -3.26
N ASP A 68 -11.00 -0.84 -2.68
CA ASP A 68 -12.16 -1.65 -3.05
C ASP A 68 -13.43 -0.80 -2.92
N GLU A 69 -14.31 -0.82 -3.91
CA GLU A 69 -15.55 -0.01 -3.95
C GLU A 69 -16.48 -0.32 -2.77
N ARG A 70 -16.43 -1.55 -2.23
CA ARG A 70 -17.19 -1.95 -1.04
C ARG A 70 -16.60 -1.38 0.26
N GLY A 71 -15.46 -0.72 0.16
CA GLY A 71 -14.81 0.02 1.24
C GLY A 71 -13.57 -0.66 1.82
N GLN A 72 -12.96 0.03 2.79
CA GLN A 72 -11.65 -0.34 3.34
C GLN A 72 -11.60 -1.75 3.95
N LEU A 73 -12.69 -2.22 4.55
CA LEU A 73 -12.74 -3.57 5.14
C LEU A 73 -12.67 -4.68 4.08
N ALA A 74 -13.20 -4.43 2.88
CA ALA A 74 -13.10 -5.37 1.76
C ALA A 74 -11.65 -5.46 1.28
N ALA A 75 -10.99 -4.32 1.04
CA ALA A 75 -9.57 -4.27 0.69
C ALA A 75 -8.67 -4.96 1.75
N LEU A 76 -8.93 -4.73 3.04
CA LEU A 76 -8.21 -5.41 4.12
C LEU A 76 -8.44 -6.92 4.14
N SER A 77 -9.66 -7.36 3.81
CA SER A 77 -9.98 -8.79 3.71
C SER A 77 -9.25 -9.44 2.54
N ILE A 78 -9.08 -8.73 1.42
CA ILE A 78 -8.26 -9.17 0.28
C ILE A 78 -6.79 -9.31 0.70
N GLU A 79 -6.24 -8.30 1.37
CA GLU A 79 -4.82 -8.28 1.74
C GLU A 79 -4.49 -9.31 2.82
N PHE A 80 -5.24 -9.35 3.92
CA PHE A 80 -4.90 -10.12 5.12
C PHE A 80 -5.77 -11.36 5.34
N GLY A 81 -6.84 -11.51 4.57
CA GLY A 81 -7.85 -12.53 4.80
C GLY A 81 -8.84 -12.14 5.88
N ARG A 82 -9.87 -12.96 6.04
CA ARG A 82 -10.90 -12.79 7.07
C ARG A 82 -11.35 -14.14 7.61
N GLU A 83 -11.75 -14.13 8.87
CA GLU A 83 -12.44 -15.27 9.47
C GLU A 83 -13.92 -15.23 9.09
N PRO A 84 -14.62 -16.37 9.09
CA PRO A 84 -16.06 -16.40 8.91
C PRO A 84 -16.75 -15.56 9.99
N HIS A 85 -17.72 -14.74 9.60
CA HIS A 85 -18.48 -13.89 10.52
C HIS A 85 -19.87 -13.63 9.97
N GLU A 86 -20.78 -13.17 10.83
CA GLU A 86 -22.10 -12.69 10.43
C GLU A 86 -22.01 -11.20 10.11
N ASN A 87 -22.55 -10.76 8.97
CA ASN A 87 -22.58 -9.35 8.60
C ASN A 87 -23.76 -8.62 9.30
N GLU A 88 -23.90 -7.33 9.04
CA GLU A 88 -24.96 -6.50 9.64
C GLU A 88 -26.38 -6.95 9.24
N ASP A 89 -26.52 -7.65 8.12
CA ASP A 89 -27.78 -8.19 7.61
C ASP A 89 -28.12 -9.59 8.17
N GLY A 90 -27.27 -10.15 9.03
CA GLY A 90 -27.44 -11.49 9.59
C GLY A 90 -26.97 -12.63 8.67
N GLU A 91 -26.29 -12.31 7.57
CA GLU A 91 -25.77 -13.29 6.63
C GLU A 91 -24.38 -13.79 7.03
N LEU A 92 -24.18 -15.10 6.91
CA LEU A 92 -22.89 -15.72 7.21
C LEU A 92 -21.92 -15.50 6.05
N VAL A 93 -20.94 -14.63 6.25
CA VAL A 93 -19.84 -14.36 5.33
C VAL A 93 -18.76 -15.42 5.52
N GLY A 94 -18.45 -16.16 4.44
CA GLY A 94 -17.37 -17.14 4.44
C GLY A 94 -16.00 -16.52 4.70
N GLY A 95 -15.14 -17.25 5.42
CA GLY A 95 -13.74 -16.89 5.61
C GLY A 95 -12.95 -16.94 4.30
N MET A 96 -11.88 -16.15 4.21
CA MET A 96 -10.95 -16.20 3.07
C MET A 96 -9.50 -16.11 3.55
N GLU A 97 -8.60 -16.79 2.84
CA GLU A 97 -7.17 -16.59 3.02
C GLU A 97 -6.74 -15.26 2.38
N GLY A 98 -5.86 -14.52 3.07
CA GLY A 98 -5.32 -13.28 2.53
C GLY A 98 -4.40 -13.52 1.35
N LEU A 99 -4.54 -12.70 0.32
CA LEU A 99 -3.72 -12.76 -0.89
C LEU A 99 -2.36 -12.09 -0.69
N TYR A 100 -2.26 -11.16 0.28
CA TYR A 100 -1.06 -10.39 0.60
C TYR A 100 -0.51 -9.69 -0.65
N ILE A 101 -1.37 -9.04 -1.44
CA ILE A 101 -1.04 -8.41 -2.72
C ILE A 101 0.07 -7.36 -2.52
N LEU A 102 -0.15 -6.40 -1.63
CA LEU A 102 0.80 -5.32 -1.38
C LEU A 102 2.10 -5.86 -0.75
N HIS A 103 1.98 -6.78 0.20
CA HIS A 103 3.17 -7.39 0.82
C HIS A 103 4.02 -8.16 -0.20
N ARG A 104 3.38 -8.91 -1.10
CA ARG A 104 4.09 -9.67 -2.14
C ARG A 104 4.70 -8.73 -3.17
N ALA A 105 3.97 -7.71 -3.62
CA ALA A 105 4.48 -6.73 -4.57
C ALA A 105 5.71 -5.97 -4.04
N ALA A 106 5.67 -5.57 -2.76
CA ALA A 106 6.74 -4.84 -2.10
C ALA A 106 7.83 -5.73 -1.44
N HIS A 107 7.77 -7.06 -1.65
CA HIS A 107 8.67 -8.03 -1.01
C HIS A 107 8.75 -7.91 0.53
N LEU A 108 7.64 -7.52 1.16
CA LEU A 108 7.54 -7.41 2.61
C LEU A 108 7.17 -8.77 3.24
N LYS A 109 7.73 -9.04 4.41
CA LYS A 109 7.37 -10.24 5.18
C LYS A 109 5.90 -10.18 5.57
N LYS A 110 5.13 -11.24 5.24
CA LYS A 110 3.73 -11.39 5.67
C LYS A 110 3.62 -11.15 7.18
N ARG A 111 2.88 -10.13 7.57
CA ARG A 111 2.60 -9.85 8.98
C ARG A 111 1.51 -10.81 9.46
N ARG A 112 1.88 -11.85 10.22
CA ARG A 112 0.89 -12.74 10.85
C ARG A 112 0.01 -11.91 11.79
N LYS A 113 -1.32 -12.09 11.71
CA LYS A 113 -2.25 -11.63 12.76
C LYS A 113 -1.69 -12.09 14.11
N ARG A 114 -1.47 -11.15 15.04
CA ARG A 114 -1.23 -11.52 16.44
C ARG A 114 -2.49 -12.25 16.91
N LYS A 115 -2.31 -13.46 17.41
CA LYS A 115 -3.35 -14.26 18.07
C LYS A 115 -3.89 -13.51 19.29
#